data_AF-G8S5Q0-F1
#
_entry.id   AF-G8S5Q0-F1
#
_cell.length_a   1.000
_cell.length_b   1.000
_cell.length_c   1.000
_cell.angle_alpha   90.00
_cell.angle_beta   90.00
_cell.angle_gamma   90.00
#
_symmetry.space_group_name_H-M   'P 1'
#
loop_
_entity.id
_entity.type
_entity.pdbx_description
1 polymer ?
#
loop_
_entity_poly.entity_id
_entity_poly.type
_entity_poly.pdbx_seq_one_letter_code
_entity_poly.pdbx_strand_id
1 'polypeptide(L)'
;MPALNPPPVRATRGRKIAVGAALGATAIAFLALVHVVSQSGDDLAQPPPAAPVAPSVPATSAASSPSPRPATTPPTVAKRAAPTLTVDVALQRVEAAVDRGERTGEIRGDVAQDFRNLLGQLATQDNPDIRGQVDLLRKKVRQRLGEGGLSAGQAALLQDRLADLGRAGA
;
A
#
# COMPACT_ATOMS: atom_id res chain seq x y z
N MET A 1 84.44 13.61 6.67
CA MET A 1 83.47 12.96 5.75
C MET A 1 83.40 11.47 6.07
N PRO A 2 82.43 10.98 6.88
CA PRO A 2 82.17 9.56 7.06
C PRO A 2 81.02 9.06 6.18
N ALA A 3 81.22 7.88 5.59
CA ALA A 3 80.27 7.18 4.71
C ALA A 3 79.21 6.36 5.48
N LEU A 4 78.14 6.04 4.75
CA LEU A 4 76.85 5.46 5.15
C LEU A 4 76.91 4.08 5.83
N ASN A 5 76.00 3.87 6.79
CA ASN A 5 75.15 2.67 6.82
C ASN A 5 73.88 2.85 7.71
N PRO A 6 72.64 2.76 7.17
CA PRO A 6 71.44 2.54 7.98
C PRO A 6 71.00 1.05 8.00
N PRO A 7 70.64 0.47 9.17
CA PRO A 7 70.04 -0.86 9.30
C PRO A 7 68.49 -0.84 9.15
N PRO A 8 67.81 -2.02 9.08
CA PRO A 8 66.94 -2.41 7.97
C PRO A 8 65.49 -1.93 7.99
N VAL A 9 64.93 -1.81 6.79
CA VAL A 9 63.50 -1.74 6.46
C VAL A 9 62.71 -2.88 7.10
N ARG A 10 61.79 -2.54 8.00
CA ARG A 10 60.82 -3.49 8.59
C ARG A 10 59.56 -3.56 7.74
N ALA A 11 59.23 -4.80 7.36
CA ALA A 11 58.13 -5.19 6.51
C ALA A 11 56.73 -4.75 7.01
N THR A 12 55.88 -4.40 6.06
CA THR A 12 54.46 -4.12 6.17
C THR A 12 53.63 -5.40 6.37
N ARG A 13 52.60 -5.35 7.23
CA ARG A 13 51.29 -6.01 7.02
C ARG A 13 50.25 -5.46 8.00
N GLY A 14 49.07 -5.19 7.45
CA GLY A 14 48.10 -4.22 7.93
C GLY A 14 47.30 -4.61 9.17
N ARG A 15 47.04 -3.60 10.00
CA ARG A 15 46.08 -3.64 11.11
C ARG A 15 44.66 -3.50 10.55
N LYS A 16 43.82 -4.50 10.80
CA LYS A 16 42.36 -4.43 10.61
C LYS A 16 41.81 -3.47 11.67
N ILE A 17 41.29 -2.33 11.24
CA ILE A 17 40.68 -1.32 12.11
C ILE A 17 39.27 -1.81 12.45
N ALA A 18 39.04 -2.11 13.72
CA ALA A 18 37.69 -2.21 14.28
C ALA A 18 37.11 -0.81 14.37
N VAL A 19 35.97 -0.57 13.70
CA VAL A 19 35.18 0.64 13.87
C VAL A 19 33.83 0.22 14.46
N GLY A 20 33.73 0.32 15.78
CA GLY A 20 32.45 0.43 16.45
C GLY A 20 31.87 1.82 16.18
N ALA A 21 30.58 1.88 15.90
CA ALA A 21 29.82 3.12 15.90
C ALA A 21 28.57 2.91 16.76
N ALA A 22 28.66 3.40 17.99
CA ALA A 22 27.51 3.70 18.83
C ALA A 22 26.88 4.99 18.33
N LEU A 23 25.56 4.99 18.08
CA LEU A 23 24.69 6.16 17.89
C LEU A 23 23.23 5.61 17.88
N GLY A 24 22.25 6.15 18.59
CA GLY A 24 22.21 7.41 19.30
C GLY A 24 21.11 7.41 20.36
N ALA A 25 21.38 8.21 21.39
CA ALA A 25 20.40 8.58 22.40
C ALA A 25 19.44 9.66 21.86
N THR A 26 18.33 9.80 22.58
CA THR A 26 17.48 11.00 22.74
C THR A 26 16.55 11.46 21.61
N ALA A 27 15.25 11.26 21.84
CA ALA A 27 14.25 12.32 21.68
C ALA A 27 13.15 12.15 22.76
N ILE A 28 13.17 13.05 23.75
CA ILE A 28 12.19 13.22 24.82
C ILE A 28 11.16 14.27 24.37
N ALA A 29 9.90 14.03 24.74
CA ALA A 29 8.78 14.97 24.97
C ALA A 29 8.26 15.86 23.83
N PHE A 30 6.98 15.67 23.48
CA PHE A 30 5.93 16.71 23.40
C PHE A 30 4.57 16.05 23.10
N LEU A 31 4.07 15.19 23.99
CA LEU A 31 2.77 14.51 23.83
C LEU A 31 1.66 15.19 24.65
N ALA A 32 1.46 16.48 24.44
CA ALA A 32 0.39 17.24 25.07
C ALA A 32 -0.14 18.34 24.14
N LEU A 33 -0.90 17.98 23.08
CA LEU A 33 -1.86 18.95 22.53
C LEU A 33 -3.05 18.42 21.69
N VAL A 34 -3.14 17.16 21.28
CA VAL A 34 -4.18 16.78 20.27
C VAL A 34 -5.39 16.01 20.84
N HIS A 35 -5.70 16.21 22.12
CA HIS A 35 -6.95 15.69 22.72
C HIS A 35 -8.10 16.73 22.65
N VAL A 36 -8.22 17.47 21.56
CA VAL A 36 -9.29 18.47 21.33
C VAL A 36 -9.76 18.38 19.87
N VAL A 37 -10.47 17.31 19.52
CA VAL A 37 -11.49 17.33 18.45
C VAL A 37 -12.37 16.08 18.61
N SER A 38 -13.06 16.04 19.73
CA SER A 38 -14.32 15.35 19.86
C SER A 38 -15.28 16.37 20.43
N GLN A 39 -16.50 16.42 19.88
CA GLN A 39 -17.63 17.26 20.23
C GLN A 39 -17.78 18.53 19.37
N SER A 40 -18.69 18.45 18.39
CA SER A 40 -19.65 19.45 17.91
C SER A 40 -19.98 19.09 16.44
N GLY A 41 -21.19 18.72 16.03
CA GLY A 41 -22.47 18.76 16.72
C GLY A 41 -23.54 17.95 15.97
N ASP A 42 -24.57 17.65 16.74
CA ASP A 42 -25.89 17.21 16.31
C ASP A 42 -26.60 18.25 15.41
N ASP A 43 -27.70 17.76 14.81
CA ASP A 43 -28.94 18.48 14.49
C ASP A 43 -29.23 18.94 13.03
N LEU A 44 -30.25 18.23 12.48
CA LEU A 44 -31.35 18.65 11.58
C LEU A 44 -31.11 18.77 10.06
N ALA A 45 -31.73 17.85 9.30
CA ALA A 45 -32.89 18.18 8.45
C ALA A 45 -33.38 16.92 7.68
N GLN A 46 -34.52 16.37 8.09
CA GLN A 46 -35.29 15.37 7.35
C GLN A 46 -36.47 16.06 6.65
N PRO A 47 -36.66 15.95 5.31
CA PRO A 47 -37.88 16.39 4.65
C PRO A 47 -38.96 15.28 4.61
N PRO A 48 -40.26 15.64 4.60
CA PRO A 48 -41.39 14.72 4.78
C PRO A 48 -41.81 13.96 3.51
N PRO A 49 -42.60 12.85 3.64
CA PRO A 49 -43.07 12.04 2.52
C PRO A 49 -44.36 12.58 1.89
N ALA A 50 -44.45 12.54 0.55
CA ALA A 50 -45.68 12.84 -0.20
C ALA A 50 -46.26 11.57 -0.85
N ALA A 51 -47.58 11.40 -0.70
CA ALA A 51 -48.39 10.24 -1.07
C ALA A 51 -48.96 10.32 -2.52
N PRO A 52 -49.62 9.27 -3.06
CA PRO A 52 -49.62 8.94 -4.49
C PRO A 52 -50.83 9.46 -5.28
N VAL A 53 -50.69 9.54 -6.61
CA VAL A 53 -51.81 9.68 -7.55
C VAL A 53 -51.64 8.77 -8.77
N ALA A 54 -52.71 8.05 -9.11
CA ALA A 54 -52.96 7.28 -10.32
C ALA A 54 -54.46 7.44 -10.67
N PRO A 55 -54.98 6.97 -11.82
CA PRO A 55 -54.44 6.84 -13.18
C PRO A 55 -55.32 7.58 -14.22
N SER A 56 -54.90 7.69 -15.50
CA SER A 56 -55.78 7.58 -16.70
C SER A 56 -54.99 7.75 -18.02
N VAL A 57 -55.17 6.77 -18.91
CA VAL A 57 -54.94 6.75 -20.38
C VAL A 57 -56.31 6.99 -21.08
N PRO A 58 -56.47 7.13 -22.43
CA PRO A 58 -55.54 6.94 -23.56
C PRO A 58 -55.64 7.99 -24.70
N ALA A 59 -54.71 7.95 -25.68
CA ALA A 59 -55.03 8.09 -27.11
C ALA A 59 -53.85 7.67 -28.03
N THR A 60 -54.09 6.57 -28.72
CA THR A 60 -53.59 6.08 -30.02
C THR A 60 -52.70 7.00 -30.87
N SER A 61 -51.58 6.44 -31.36
CA SER A 61 -51.18 6.55 -32.78
C SER A 61 -50.17 5.49 -33.22
N ALA A 62 -50.49 4.90 -34.38
CA ALA A 62 -49.65 4.22 -35.35
C ALA A 62 -48.97 2.87 -34.99
N ALA A 63 -49.58 1.82 -35.52
CA ALA A 63 -48.95 0.52 -35.72
C ALA A 63 -47.77 0.63 -36.70
N SER A 64 -46.59 0.20 -36.26
CA SER A 64 -45.49 -0.20 -37.12
C SER A 64 -45.03 -1.57 -36.65
N SER A 65 -45.37 -2.59 -37.41
CA SER A 65 -44.97 -3.99 -37.22
C SER A 65 -43.44 -4.13 -37.30
N PRO A 66 -42.74 -4.57 -36.23
CA PRO A 66 -41.34 -4.94 -36.34
C PRO A 66 -41.20 -6.41 -36.73
N SER A 67 -40.43 -6.68 -37.79
CA SER A 67 -39.99 -8.01 -38.21
C SER A 67 -39.39 -8.82 -37.05
N PRO A 68 -39.54 -10.16 -37.03
CA PRO A 68 -38.90 -11.00 -36.01
C PRO A 68 -37.38 -10.91 -36.13
N ARG A 69 -36.74 -10.29 -35.13
CA ARG A 69 -35.28 -10.27 -35.00
C ARG A 69 -34.82 -11.64 -34.49
N PRO A 70 -33.79 -12.28 -35.09
CA PRO A 70 -33.24 -13.50 -34.54
C PRO A 70 -32.72 -13.25 -33.12
N ALA A 71 -33.05 -14.16 -32.20
CA ALA A 71 -32.61 -14.10 -30.82
C ALA A 71 -31.08 -14.20 -30.76
N THR A 72 -30.40 -13.09 -30.51
CA THR A 72 -28.99 -13.08 -30.16
C THR A 72 -28.85 -13.65 -28.76
N THR A 73 -28.45 -14.91 -28.66
CA THR A 73 -27.98 -15.51 -27.42
C THR A 73 -26.89 -14.63 -26.82
N PRO A 74 -26.98 -14.24 -25.53
CA PRO A 74 -25.93 -13.47 -24.89
C PRO A 74 -24.64 -14.31 -24.92
N PRO A 75 -23.48 -13.69 -25.23
CA PRO A 75 -22.22 -14.42 -25.16
C PRO A 75 -22.04 -14.95 -23.74
N THR A 76 -21.88 -16.26 -23.60
CA THR A 76 -21.45 -16.88 -22.35
C THR A 76 -20.08 -16.30 -22.00
N VAL A 77 -20.05 -15.30 -21.12
CA VAL A 77 -18.82 -14.80 -20.55
C VAL A 77 -18.28 -15.93 -19.67
N ALA A 78 -17.26 -16.65 -20.19
CA ALA A 78 -16.55 -17.65 -19.42
C ALA A 78 -16.08 -17.00 -18.11
N LYS A 79 -16.60 -17.49 -16.98
CA LYS A 79 -16.24 -17.02 -15.65
C LYS A 79 -14.75 -17.28 -15.45
N ARG A 80 -13.93 -16.25 -15.66
CA ARG A 80 -12.48 -16.33 -15.44
C ARG A 80 -12.27 -16.79 -14.00
N ALA A 81 -11.60 -17.92 -13.83
CA ALA A 81 -11.26 -18.43 -12.50
C ALA A 81 -10.51 -17.34 -11.73
N ALA A 82 -10.88 -17.14 -10.46
CA ALA A 82 -10.15 -16.22 -9.61
C ALA A 82 -8.70 -16.70 -9.50
N PRO A 83 -7.71 -15.82 -9.67
CA PRO A 83 -6.31 -16.22 -9.59
C PRO A 83 -6.02 -16.79 -8.19
N THR A 84 -5.35 -17.95 -8.17
CA THR A 84 -4.85 -18.56 -6.93
C THR A 84 -3.99 -17.56 -6.17
N LEU A 85 -4.17 -17.48 -4.86
CA LEU A 85 -3.38 -16.59 -4.01
C LEU A 85 -1.99 -17.20 -3.76
N THR A 86 -1.05 -16.91 -4.65
CA THR A 86 0.38 -17.21 -4.48
C THR A 86 1.11 -16.02 -3.89
N VAL A 87 2.33 -16.22 -3.38
CA VAL A 87 3.19 -15.15 -2.85
C VAL A 87 3.42 -14.09 -3.91
N ASP A 88 3.77 -14.48 -5.15
CA ASP A 88 4.01 -13.54 -6.25
C ASP A 88 2.76 -12.71 -6.59
N VAL A 89 1.59 -13.34 -6.64
CA VAL A 89 0.32 -12.64 -6.91
C VAL A 89 -0.01 -11.67 -5.78
N ALA A 90 0.23 -12.05 -4.53
CA ALA A 90 0.00 -11.17 -3.40
C ALA A 90 0.98 -10.00 -3.39
N LEU A 91 2.26 -10.24 -3.71
CA LEU A 91 3.30 -9.21 -3.78
C LEU A 91 2.98 -8.18 -4.88
N GLN A 92 2.63 -8.65 -6.08
CA GLN A 92 2.17 -7.79 -7.17
C GLN A 92 0.96 -6.94 -6.79
N ARG A 93 0.04 -7.46 -5.97
CA ARG A 93 -1.11 -6.68 -5.49
C ARG A 93 -0.70 -5.58 -4.51
N VAL A 94 0.33 -5.81 -3.68
CA VAL A 94 0.89 -4.78 -2.80
C VAL A 94 1.59 -3.70 -3.64
N GLU A 95 2.42 -4.09 -4.59
CA GLU A 95 3.11 -3.17 -5.51
C GLU A 95 2.12 -2.31 -6.29
N ALA A 96 1.09 -2.92 -6.88
CA ALA A 96 0.05 -2.19 -7.60
C ALA A 96 -0.73 -1.21 -6.71
N ALA A 97 -0.92 -1.55 -5.43
CA ALA A 97 -1.55 -0.64 -4.46
C ALA A 97 -0.63 0.56 -4.16
N VAL A 98 0.67 0.34 -3.98
CA VAL A 98 1.66 1.41 -3.79
C VAL A 98 1.70 2.34 -5.01
N ASP A 99 1.79 1.78 -6.21
CA ASP A 99 1.85 2.56 -7.46
C ASP A 99 0.58 3.37 -7.72
N ARG A 100 -0.58 2.79 -7.40
CA ARG A 100 -1.85 3.53 -7.49
C ARG A 100 -1.86 4.66 -6.46
N GLY A 101 -1.52 4.37 -5.21
CA GLY A 101 -1.57 5.33 -4.12
C GLY A 101 -0.63 6.52 -4.33
N GLU A 102 0.56 6.31 -4.90
CA GLU A 102 1.44 7.43 -5.30
C GLU A 102 0.79 8.28 -6.40
N ARG A 103 0.26 7.64 -7.45
CA ARG A 103 -0.38 8.34 -8.58
C ARG A 103 -1.62 9.15 -8.16
N THR A 104 -2.35 8.70 -7.15
CA THR A 104 -3.52 9.41 -6.61
C THR A 104 -3.15 10.43 -5.53
N GLY A 105 -1.87 10.53 -5.14
CA GLY A 105 -1.40 11.41 -4.08
C GLY A 105 -1.73 10.92 -2.66
N GLU A 106 -2.24 9.70 -2.51
CA GLU A 106 -2.53 9.09 -1.22
C GLU A 106 -1.28 8.52 -0.52
N ILE A 107 -0.18 8.37 -1.26
CA ILE A 107 1.15 8.08 -0.74
C ILE A 107 2.09 9.18 -1.23
N ARG A 108 2.87 9.78 -0.33
CA ARG A 108 3.94 10.70 -0.71
C ARG A 108 5.00 9.97 -1.54
N GLY A 109 5.55 10.62 -2.57
CA GLY A 109 6.51 9.97 -3.48
C GLY A 109 7.74 9.37 -2.79
N ASP A 110 8.30 10.03 -1.78
CA ASP A 110 9.42 9.51 -1.00
C ASP A 110 9.07 8.23 -0.22
N VAL A 111 7.83 8.17 0.28
CA VAL A 111 7.30 7.01 0.99
C VAL A 111 6.99 5.85 0.03
N ALA A 112 6.43 6.15 -1.15
CA ALA A 112 6.20 5.15 -2.19
C ALA A 112 7.52 4.51 -2.65
N GLN A 113 8.57 5.31 -2.81
CA GLN A 113 9.90 4.80 -3.14
C GLN A 113 10.47 3.90 -2.03
N ASP A 114 10.34 4.27 -0.74
CA ASP A 114 10.73 3.42 0.38
C ASP A 114 10.01 2.05 0.32
N PHE A 115 8.69 2.05 0.05
CA PHE A 115 7.95 0.80 -0.09
C PHE A 115 8.41 -0.04 -1.28
N ARG A 116 8.61 0.55 -2.47
CA ARG A 116 9.12 -0.18 -3.64
C ARG A 116 10.48 -0.81 -3.37
N ASN A 117 11.36 -0.10 -2.67
CA ASN A 117 12.67 -0.63 -2.30
C ASN A 117 12.54 -1.87 -1.40
N LEU A 118 11.67 -1.82 -0.40
CA LEU A 118 11.42 -2.95 0.51
C LEU A 118 10.76 -4.14 -0.19
N LEU A 119 9.79 -3.87 -1.08
CA LEU A 119 9.10 -4.91 -1.86
C LEU A 119 10.06 -5.57 -2.87
N GLY A 120 10.92 -4.77 -3.52
CA GLY A 120 11.95 -5.29 -4.42
C GLY A 120 12.99 -6.16 -3.71
N GLN A 121 13.38 -5.80 -2.49
CA GLN A 121 14.22 -6.68 -1.65
C GLN A 121 13.51 -7.99 -1.33
N LEU A 122 12.20 -7.96 -1.04
CA LEU A 122 11.43 -9.16 -0.77
C LEU A 122 11.31 -10.07 -2.01
N ALA A 123 11.10 -9.47 -3.18
CA ALA A 123 10.96 -10.16 -4.46
C ALA A 123 12.24 -10.87 -4.93
N THR A 124 13.41 -10.43 -4.47
CA THR A 124 14.71 -10.90 -4.97
C THR A 124 15.41 -11.87 -4.02
N GLN A 125 14.85 -12.10 -2.83
CA GLN A 125 15.40 -13.09 -1.90
C GLN A 125 15.00 -14.51 -2.31
N ASP A 126 15.96 -15.45 -2.26
CA ASP A 126 15.72 -16.85 -2.62
C ASP A 126 14.81 -17.58 -1.62
N ASN A 127 14.86 -17.21 -0.34
CA ASN A 127 14.01 -17.78 0.72
C ASN A 127 13.74 -16.74 1.83
N PRO A 128 12.93 -15.71 1.55
CA PRO A 128 12.64 -14.67 2.52
C PRO A 128 11.75 -15.17 3.66
N ASP A 129 11.99 -14.67 4.87
CA ASP A 129 11.01 -14.73 5.95
C ASP A 129 9.82 -13.81 5.64
N ILE A 130 8.86 -14.30 4.85
CA ILE A 130 7.67 -13.53 4.42
C ILE A 130 6.91 -12.98 5.63
N ARG A 131 6.79 -13.77 6.71
CA ARG A 131 6.02 -13.37 7.89
C ARG A 131 6.68 -12.20 8.62
N GLY A 132 7.98 -12.30 8.90
CA GLY A 132 8.74 -11.22 9.52
C GLY A 132 8.75 -9.95 8.67
N GLN A 133 8.89 -10.09 7.35
CA GLN A 133 8.90 -8.95 6.42
C GLN A 133 7.53 -8.27 6.32
N VAL A 134 6.44 -9.05 6.27
CA VAL A 134 5.08 -8.52 6.34
C VAL A 134 4.86 -7.73 7.63
N ASP A 135 5.30 -8.25 8.78
CA ASP A 135 5.15 -7.53 10.05
C ASP A 135 5.94 -6.22 10.10
N LEU A 136 7.15 -6.20 9.52
CA LEU A 136 7.95 -4.98 9.37
C LEU A 136 7.24 -3.96 8.46
N LEU A 137 6.74 -4.38 7.31
CA LEU A 137 5.98 -3.54 6.38
C LEU A 137 4.72 -2.97 7.04
N ARG A 138 3.98 -3.78 7.80
CA ARG A 138 2.78 -3.33 8.53
C ARG A 138 3.12 -2.26 9.57
N LYS A 139 4.26 -2.37 10.26
CA LYS A 139 4.76 -1.34 11.18
C LYS A 139 5.07 -0.04 10.43
N LYS A 140 5.79 -0.12 9.30
CA LYS A 140 6.10 1.04 8.45
C LYS A 140 4.83 1.72 7.95
N VAL A 141 3.81 0.99 7.49
CA VAL A 141 2.52 1.57 7.06
C VAL A 141 1.88 2.40 8.18
N ARG A 142 1.82 1.87 9.42
CA ARG A 142 1.26 2.61 10.57
C ARG A 142 2.09 3.85 10.91
N GLN A 143 3.42 3.74 10.83
CA GLN A 143 4.31 4.87 11.04
C GLN A 143 4.05 5.98 10.01
N ARG A 144 3.99 5.65 8.71
CA ARG A 144 3.76 6.62 7.64
C ARG A 144 2.39 7.27 7.71
N LEU A 145 1.37 6.53 8.18
CA LEU A 145 0.07 7.10 8.48
C LEU A 145 0.17 8.18 9.58
N GLY A 146 0.88 7.89 10.67
CA GLY A 146 1.10 8.85 11.77
C GLY A 146 1.92 10.08 11.36
N GLU A 147 2.82 9.92 10.39
CA GLU A 147 3.64 11.01 9.82
C GLU A 147 2.93 11.81 8.71
N GLY A 148 1.70 11.43 8.34
CA GLY A 148 0.97 12.06 7.23
C GLY A 148 1.53 11.76 5.84
N GLY A 149 2.39 10.74 5.71
CA GLY A 149 2.93 10.26 4.44
C GLY A 149 2.03 9.30 3.69
N LEU A 150 0.88 8.96 4.29
CA LEU A 150 -0.09 8.02 3.77
C LEU A 150 -1.51 8.40 4.20
N SER A 151 -2.47 8.33 3.29
CA SER A 151 -3.89 8.52 3.62
C SER A 151 -4.40 7.35 4.48
N ALA A 152 -5.43 7.58 5.30
CA ALA A 152 -6.02 6.52 6.12
C ALA A 152 -6.61 5.37 5.29
N GLY A 153 -7.30 5.70 4.18
CA GLY A 153 -7.86 4.71 3.26
C GLY A 153 -6.78 3.85 2.60
N GLN A 154 -5.70 4.48 2.14
CA GLN A 154 -4.59 3.77 1.53
C GLN A 154 -3.82 2.92 2.55
N ALA A 155 -3.75 3.36 3.81
CA ALA A 155 -3.12 2.59 4.89
C ALA A 155 -3.91 1.30 5.15
N ALA A 156 -5.24 1.39 5.22
CA ALA A 156 -6.11 0.22 5.36
C ALA A 156 -5.94 -0.75 4.18
N LEU A 157 -5.98 -0.24 2.95
CA LEU A 157 -5.76 -1.05 1.74
C LEU A 157 -4.41 -1.80 1.79
N LEU A 158 -3.32 -1.11 2.15
CA LEU A 158 -2.01 -1.74 2.26
C LEU A 158 -1.96 -2.80 3.37
N GLN A 159 -2.61 -2.57 4.52
CA GLN A 159 -2.69 -3.58 5.58
C GLN A 159 -3.41 -4.85 5.09
N ASP A 160 -4.50 -4.71 4.34
CA ASP A 160 -5.22 -5.85 3.76
C ASP A 160 -4.37 -6.62 2.75
N ARG A 161 -3.64 -5.92 1.87
CA ARG A 161 -2.73 -6.56 0.90
C ARG A 161 -1.54 -7.24 1.58
N LEU A 162 -1.03 -6.66 2.65
CA LEU A 162 0.02 -7.29 3.46
C LEU A 162 -0.51 -8.52 4.22
N ALA A 163 -1.78 -8.53 4.63
CA ALA A 163 -2.41 -9.72 5.19
C ALA A 163 -2.60 -10.83 4.14
N ASP A 164 -2.97 -10.49 2.91
CA ASP A 164 -2.99 -11.42 1.78
C ASP A 164 -1.60 -12.04 1.55
N LEU A 165 -0.55 -11.21 1.52
CA LEU A 165 0.84 -11.65 1.35
C LEU A 165 1.30 -12.58 2.48
N GLY A 166 0.99 -12.23 3.73
CA GLY A 166 1.28 -13.07 4.88
C GLY A 166 0.58 -14.44 4.81
N ARG A 167 -0.68 -14.49 4.35
CA ARG A 167 -1.40 -15.75 4.15
C ARG A 167 -0.83 -16.59 3.00
N ALA A 168 -0.33 -15.96 1.96
CA ALA A 168 0.25 -16.63 0.80
C ALA A 168 1.61 -17.28 1.12
N GLY A 169 2.39 -16.70 2.03
CA GLY A 169 3.69 -17.22 2.48
C GLY A 169 3.63 -18.04 3.78
N ALA A 170 2.47 -18.64 4.08
CA ALA A 170 2.20 -19.40 5.30
C ALA A 170 2.31 -20.90 5.10
#